data_AF-A0A0G1WY95-F1
#
_entry.id   AF-A0A0G1WY95-F1
#
_cell.length_a   1.000
_cell.length_b   1.000
_cell.length_c   1.000
_cell.angle_alpha   90.00
_cell.angle_beta   90.00
_cell.angle_gamma   90.00
#
_symmetry.space_group_name_H-M   'P 1'
#
loop_
_entity.id
_entity.type
_entity.pdbx_description
1 polymer ?
#
loop_
_entity_poly.entity_id
_entity_poly.type
_entity_poly.pdbx_seq_one_letter_code
_entity_poly.pdbx_strand_id
1 'polypeptide(L)'
;MIDYSWKRTLLLISIILISVATLLFLLFNRSNIFGLSEKLSSFNKPEPGSCLVLEEKYCHSGYSIIKGAYVGFKLPPGTLLFAPFDGWKKVSTATFLKSGERYTRVGVFVSPDGDLEKTSLSVDFTPAVNIPTAKAVKKGEVVGRVSSTTVSEAGDYNLVVGAGVPSITAPEIKSFIEPFYENLLK
;
A
#
# COMPACT_ATOMS: atom_id res chain seq x y z
N MET A 1 -30.96 -49.51 54.87
CA MET A 1 -30.23 -48.25 54.66
C MET A 1 -29.44 -48.42 53.36
N ILE A 2 -30.08 -48.16 52.21
CA ILE A 2 -29.48 -48.41 50.89
C ILE A 2 -28.89 -47.11 50.37
N ASP A 3 -27.67 -47.26 49.90
CA ASP A 3 -26.62 -46.29 49.63
C ASP A 3 -27.03 -45.20 48.62
N TYR A 4 -27.30 -43.98 49.10
CA TYR A 4 -27.63 -42.80 48.29
C TYR A 4 -26.36 -42.12 47.71
N SER A 5 -25.18 -42.64 48.02
CA SER A 5 -23.88 -42.06 47.69
C SER A 5 -23.54 -42.15 46.20
N TRP A 6 -23.79 -43.29 45.57
CA TRP A 6 -23.34 -43.53 44.18
C TRP A 6 -24.09 -42.69 43.13
N LYS A 7 -25.37 -42.38 43.37
CA LYS A 7 -26.17 -41.52 42.48
C LYS A 7 -25.65 -40.08 42.42
N ARG A 8 -25.14 -39.55 43.55
CA ARG A 8 -24.53 -38.21 43.61
C ARG A 8 -23.18 -38.19 42.88
N THR A 9 -22.38 -39.23 43.03
CA THR A 9 -21.09 -39.36 42.33
C THR A 9 -21.29 -39.42 40.81
N LEU A 10 -22.27 -40.19 40.32
CA LEU A 10 -22.60 -40.25 38.89
C LEU A 10 -23.06 -38.90 38.32
N LEU A 11 -23.82 -38.13 39.08
CA LEU A 11 -24.32 -36.82 38.67
C LEU A 11 -23.20 -35.76 38.60
N LEU A 12 -22.22 -35.81 39.51
CA LEU A 12 -21.04 -34.94 39.45
C LEU A 12 -20.15 -35.25 38.24
N ILE A 13 -19.95 -36.54 37.94
CA ILE A 13 -19.17 -36.97 36.77
C ILE A 13 -19.82 -36.49 35.47
N SER A 14 -21.14 -36.57 35.34
CA SER A 14 -21.83 -36.12 34.12
C SER A 14 -21.73 -34.61 33.91
N ILE A 15 -21.82 -33.80 34.97
CA ILE A 15 -21.64 -32.35 34.89
C ILE A 15 -20.22 -32.00 34.43
N ILE A 16 -19.20 -32.67 34.96
CA ILE A 16 -17.80 -32.46 34.56
C ILE A 16 -17.59 -32.84 33.09
N LEU A 17 -18.18 -33.93 32.63
CA LEU A 17 -18.07 -34.33 31.22
C LEU A 17 -18.74 -33.30 30.29
N ILE A 18 -19.90 -32.77 30.66
CA ILE A 18 -20.59 -31.74 29.89
C ILE A 18 -19.78 -30.44 29.86
N SER A 19 -19.20 -30.02 30.99
CA SER A 19 -18.40 -28.78 31.06
C SER A 19 -17.10 -28.89 30.24
N VAL A 20 -16.45 -30.05 30.24
CA VAL A 20 -15.28 -30.32 29.40
C VAL A 20 -15.66 -30.34 27.92
N ALA A 21 -16.79 -30.98 27.57
CA ALA A 21 -17.27 -31.04 26.19
C ALA A 21 -17.64 -29.64 25.65
N THR A 22 -18.30 -28.80 26.45
CA THR A 22 -18.62 -27.43 26.05
C THR A 22 -17.37 -26.57 25.92
N LEU A 23 -16.39 -26.72 26.81
CA LEU A 23 -15.11 -26.02 26.71
C LEU A 23 -14.35 -26.42 25.43
N LEU A 24 -14.28 -27.71 25.12
CA LEU A 24 -13.65 -28.22 23.89
C LEU A 24 -14.37 -27.72 22.64
N PHE A 25 -15.71 -27.69 22.65
CA PHE A 25 -16.50 -27.16 21.54
C PHE A 25 -16.25 -25.65 21.32
N LEU A 26 -16.15 -24.88 22.41
CA LEU A 26 -15.81 -23.45 22.33
C LEU A 26 -14.39 -23.21 21.81
N LEU A 27 -13.42 -24.03 22.23
CA LEU A 27 -12.04 -23.95 21.73
C LEU A 27 -11.96 -24.33 20.25
N PHE A 28 -12.69 -25.35 19.81
CA PHE A 28 -12.74 -25.79 18.42
C PHE A 28 -13.45 -24.78 17.50
N ASN A 29 -14.49 -24.10 17.97
CA ASN A 29 -15.11 -23.01 17.21
C ASN A 29 -14.23 -21.78 17.13
N ARG A 30 -13.45 -21.47 18.18
CA ARG A 30 -12.53 -20.33 18.16
C ARG A 30 -11.46 -20.45 17.08
N SER A 31 -10.90 -21.64 16.87
CA SER A 31 -9.90 -21.87 15.81
C SER A 31 -10.49 -21.74 14.40
N ASN A 32 -11.71 -22.24 14.17
CA ASN A 32 -12.38 -22.13 12.87
C ASN A 32 -12.80 -20.69 12.54
N ILE A 33 -13.28 -19.91 13.52
CA ILE A 33 -13.66 -18.50 13.31
C ILE A 33 -12.43 -17.63 13.01
N PHE A 34 -11.29 -17.90 13.67
CA PHE A 34 -10.05 -17.16 13.41
C PHE A 34 -9.51 -17.43 12.00
N GLY A 35 -9.55 -18.68 11.53
CA GLY A 35 -9.14 -19.05 10.17
C GLY A 35 -10.03 -18.48 9.06
N LEU A 36 -11.33 -18.29 9.33
CA LEU A 36 -12.24 -17.65 8.37
C LEU A 36 -11.99 -16.13 8.26
N SER A 37 -11.71 -15.47 9.38
CA SER A 37 -11.38 -14.04 9.43
C SER A 37 -10.12 -13.71 8.62
N GLU A 38 -9.09 -14.56 8.71
CA GLU A 38 -7.84 -14.39 7.97
C GLU A 38 -8.04 -14.57 6.46
N LYS A 39 -8.89 -15.52 6.06
CA LYS A 39 -9.29 -15.71 4.66
C LYS A 39 -10.11 -14.55 4.10
N LEU A 40 -11.06 -14.00 4.85
CA LEU A 40 -11.85 -12.84 4.39
C LEU A 40 -11.04 -11.54 4.35
N SER A 41 -10.04 -11.37 5.22
CA SER A 41 -9.09 -10.25 5.20
C SER A 41 -8.22 -10.23 3.93
N SER A 42 -7.92 -11.39 3.35
CA SER A 42 -7.11 -11.47 2.12
C SER A 42 -7.90 -11.16 0.85
N PHE A 43 -9.24 -11.18 0.88
CA PHE A 43 -10.07 -10.99 -0.33
C PHE A 43 -10.25 -9.52 -0.73
N ASN A 44 -9.91 -8.56 0.14
CA ASN A 44 -10.19 -7.13 -0.08
C ASN A 44 -9.00 -6.20 0.23
N LYS A 45 -7.77 -6.73 0.32
CA LYS A 45 -6.62 -5.82 0.40
C LYS A 45 -6.47 -5.13 -0.95
N PRO A 46 -6.43 -3.79 -0.99
CA PRO A 46 -6.15 -3.09 -2.23
C PRO A 46 -4.77 -3.50 -2.73
N GLU A 47 -4.70 -3.92 -3.99
CA GLU A 47 -3.47 -4.32 -4.66
C GLU A 47 -3.14 -3.33 -5.78
N PRO A 48 -1.84 -3.14 -6.10
CA PRO A 48 -1.45 -2.36 -7.26
C PRO A 48 -2.04 -2.99 -8.53
N GLY A 49 -2.61 -2.15 -9.40
CA GLY A 49 -3.01 -2.53 -10.74
C GLY A 49 -1.83 -2.70 -11.69
N SER A 50 -2.16 -2.80 -12.97
CA SER A 50 -1.25 -2.94 -14.11
C SER A 50 -0.24 -1.78 -14.23
N CYS A 51 -0.62 -0.57 -13.83
CA CYS A 51 0.27 0.58 -13.77
C CYS A 51 1.21 0.61 -12.55
N LEU A 52 1.12 -0.39 -11.66
CA LEU A 52 1.97 -0.67 -10.48
C LEU A 52 1.93 0.37 -9.34
N VAL A 53 1.51 1.60 -9.60
CA VAL A 53 1.54 2.70 -8.63
C VAL A 53 0.17 3.05 -8.03
N LEU A 54 -0.91 2.60 -8.66
CA LEU A 54 -2.31 2.85 -8.28
C LEU A 54 -3.12 1.55 -8.40
N GLU A 55 -4.31 1.53 -7.80
CA GLU A 55 -5.30 0.47 -8.05
C GLU A 55 -5.73 0.44 -9.53
N GLU A 56 -6.12 -0.73 -10.05
CA GLU A 56 -6.47 -0.93 -11.46
C GLU A 56 -7.49 0.08 -11.99
N LYS A 57 -8.54 0.39 -11.22
CA LYS A 57 -9.60 1.35 -11.57
C LYS A 57 -9.11 2.78 -11.83
N TYR A 58 -7.90 3.12 -11.38
CA TYR A 58 -7.29 4.44 -11.54
C TYR A 58 -6.12 4.44 -12.51
N CYS A 59 -5.60 3.27 -12.88
CA CYS A 59 -4.73 3.17 -14.05
C CYS A 59 -5.46 3.76 -15.26
N HIS A 60 -4.73 4.30 -16.23
CA HIS A 60 -5.31 4.84 -17.47
C HIS A 60 -6.16 6.13 -17.33
N SER A 61 -6.30 6.66 -16.11
CA SER A 61 -7.01 7.94 -15.86
C SER A 61 -6.09 9.17 -15.86
N GLY A 62 -4.79 8.96 -16.15
CA GLY A 62 -3.75 9.98 -16.08
C GLY A 62 -3.74 10.90 -17.30
N TYR A 63 -3.30 12.13 -17.09
CA TYR A 63 -3.10 13.13 -18.14
C TYR A 63 -1.65 13.61 -18.13
N SER A 64 -1.01 13.71 -19.31
CA SER A 64 0.34 14.27 -19.39
C SER A 64 0.32 15.77 -19.08
N ILE A 65 1.02 16.19 -18.02
CA ILE A 65 1.11 17.60 -17.60
C ILE A 65 2.30 18.30 -18.28
N ILE A 66 3.46 17.65 -18.26
CA ILE A 66 4.66 18.07 -18.98
C ILE A 66 5.07 16.89 -19.83
N LYS A 67 5.18 17.13 -21.14
CA LYS A 67 5.38 16.09 -22.15
C LYS A 67 6.58 15.20 -21.78
N GLY A 68 6.28 13.95 -21.43
CA GLY A 68 7.28 12.92 -21.08
C GLY A 68 7.94 13.05 -19.69
N ALA A 69 7.45 13.93 -18.81
CA ALA A 69 8.06 14.13 -17.49
C ALA A 69 7.08 13.93 -16.31
N TYR A 70 5.79 14.24 -16.48
CA TYR A 70 4.81 14.12 -15.39
C TYR A 70 3.43 13.70 -15.88
N VAL A 71 2.76 12.87 -15.08
CA VAL A 71 1.37 12.47 -15.29
C VAL A 71 0.53 12.92 -14.10
N GLY A 72 -0.53 13.66 -14.38
CA GLY A 72 -1.49 14.19 -13.41
C GLY A 72 -2.73 13.32 -13.30
N PHE A 73 -3.28 13.23 -12.11
CA PHE A 73 -4.51 12.50 -11.82
C PHE A 73 -5.45 13.33 -10.96
N LYS A 74 -6.75 13.10 -11.16
CA LYS A 74 -7.84 13.61 -10.32
C LYS A 74 -8.49 12.42 -9.63
N LEU A 75 -8.01 12.06 -8.45
CA LEU A 75 -8.41 10.85 -7.74
C LEU A 75 -9.14 11.19 -6.44
N PRO A 76 -9.98 10.30 -5.91
CA PRO A 76 -10.52 10.46 -4.56
C PRO A 76 -9.39 10.61 -3.52
N PRO A 77 -9.44 11.60 -2.61
CA PRO A 77 -8.50 11.70 -1.52
C PRO A 77 -8.44 10.41 -0.69
N GLY A 78 -7.25 10.04 -0.22
CA GLY A 78 -7.05 8.80 0.53
C GLY A 78 -6.80 7.55 -0.33
N THR A 79 -6.93 7.65 -1.66
CA THR A 79 -6.50 6.62 -2.63
C THR A 79 -5.06 6.20 -2.35
N LEU A 80 -4.80 4.89 -2.36
CA LEU A 80 -3.50 4.33 -2.00
C LEU A 80 -2.49 4.50 -3.13
N LEU A 81 -1.25 4.79 -2.74
CA LEU A 81 -0.09 4.88 -3.62
C LEU A 81 0.82 3.69 -3.32
N PHE A 82 1.21 2.95 -4.35
CA PHE A 82 1.99 1.73 -4.23
C PHE A 82 3.43 1.93 -4.72
N ALA A 83 4.37 1.20 -4.11
CA ALA A 83 5.75 1.15 -4.56
C ALA A 83 5.85 0.39 -5.90
N PRO A 84 6.37 1.02 -6.97
CA PRO A 84 6.48 0.36 -8.28
C PRO A 84 7.56 -0.74 -8.32
N PHE A 85 8.53 -0.69 -7.40
CA PHE A 85 9.67 -1.59 -7.30
C PHE A 85 10.16 -1.70 -5.85
N ASP A 86 11.01 -2.71 -5.59
CA ASP A 86 11.76 -2.84 -4.34
C ASP A 86 12.78 -1.70 -4.22
N GLY A 87 12.85 -1.07 -3.04
CA GLY A 87 13.78 0.03 -2.84
C GLY A 87 13.55 0.75 -1.52
N TRP A 88 13.72 2.07 -1.57
CA TRP A 88 13.69 2.94 -0.41
C TRP A 88 12.66 4.06 -0.59
N LYS A 89 11.94 4.38 0.48
CA LYS A 89 10.98 5.47 0.57
C LYS A 89 11.62 6.69 1.20
N LYS A 90 11.42 7.84 0.57
CA LYS A 90 11.74 9.16 1.10
C LYS A 90 10.47 9.99 1.19
N VAL A 91 10.38 10.80 2.24
CA VAL A 91 9.40 11.87 2.35
C VAL A 91 10.16 13.18 2.33
N SER A 92 9.70 14.11 1.51
CA SER A 92 10.28 15.44 1.43
C SER A 92 9.20 16.48 1.21
N THR A 93 9.56 17.73 1.40
CA THR A 93 8.70 18.86 1.07
C THR A 93 9.39 19.64 -0.03
N ALA A 94 8.76 19.77 -1.19
CA ALA A 94 9.35 20.40 -2.37
C ALA A 94 8.32 21.27 -3.09
N THR A 95 8.78 22.29 -3.80
CA THR A 95 7.94 23.00 -4.76
C THR A 95 7.76 22.12 -6.00
N PHE A 96 6.57 22.12 -6.61
CA PHE A 96 6.35 21.35 -7.83
C PHE A 96 7.07 21.98 -9.02
N LEU A 97 6.95 23.31 -9.18
CA LEU A 97 7.76 24.12 -10.10
C LEU A 97 8.39 25.31 -9.33
N LYS A 98 8.37 26.51 -9.93
CA LYS A 98 9.00 27.74 -9.39
C LYS A 98 8.11 28.53 -8.42
N SER A 99 6.88 28.10 -8.18
CA SER A 99 5.83 28.90 -7.56
C SER A 99 5.88 29.05 -6.04
N GLY A 100 6.94 28.66 -5.33
CA GLY A 100 6.99 28.84 -3.87
C GLY A 100 6.02 28.01 -3.03
N GLU A 101 4.89 27.50 -3.56
CA GLU A 101 4.03 26.55 -2.86
C GLU A 101 4.76 25.22 -2.68
N ARG A 102 4.74 24.71 -1.45
CA ARG A 102 5.48 23.52 -1.05
C ARG A 102 4.51 22.38 -0.79
N TYR A 103 4.74 21.26 -1.47
CA TYR A 103 3.93 20.07 -1.36
C TYR A 103 4.72 18.96 -0.68
N THR A 104 4.01 18.11 0.07
CA THR A 104 4.58 16.85 0.53
C THR A 104 4.75 15.91 -0.66
N ARG A 105 5.96 15.42 -0.82
CA ARG A 105 6.38 14.46 -1.83
C ARG A 105 6.76 13.16 -1.15
N VAL A 106 6.17 12.07 -1.61
CA VAL A 106 6.60 10.70 -1.27
C VAL A 106 7.33 10.16 -2.50
N GLY A 107 8.59 9.77 -2.33
CA GLY A 107 9.40 9.20 -3.40
C GLY A 107 9.81 7.76 -3.06
N VAL A 108 9.82 6.88 -4.06
CA VAL A 108 10.38 5.54 -3.99
C VAL A 108 11.56 5.46 -4.94
N PHE A 109 12.72 5.01 -4.46
CA PHE A 109 13.94 5.02 -5.23
C PHE A 109 14.78 3.75 -5.04
N VAL A 110 15.52 3.38 -6.07
CA VAL A 110 16.43 2.23 -6.05
C VAL A 110 17.81 2.70 -5.66
N SER A 111 18.34 2.18 -4.55
CA SER A 111 19.70 2.45 -4.08
C SER A 111 20.27 1.21 -3.37
N PRO A 112 21.55 0.85 -3.58
CA PRO A 112 22.16 -0.33 -2.96
C PRO A 112 22.09 -0.30 -1.43
N ASP A 113 22.25 0.87 -0.83
CA ASP A 113 22.37 1.11 0.61
C ASP A 113 21.35 2.13 1.14
N GLY A 114 20.44 2.61 0.28
CA GLY A 114 19.46 3.64 0.63
C GLY A 114 20.01 5.06 0.58
N ASP A 115 21.25 5.23 0.09
CA ASP A 115 21.82 6.52 -0.23
C ASP A 115 21.14 7.08 -1.49
N LEU A 116 20.54 8.27 -1.34
CA LEU A 116 19.86 8.97 -2.41
C LEU A 116 20.81 9.46 -3.49
N GLU A 117 22.07 9.74 -3.16
CA GLU A 117 23.05 10.20 -4.15
C GLU A 117 23.45 9.08 -5.11
N LYS A 118 23.27 7.82 -4.69
CA LYS A 118 23.54 6.61 -5.48
C LYS A 118 22.29 6.05 -6.15
N THR A 119 21.22 6.84 -6.22
CA THR A 119 19.98 6.36 -6.82
C THR A 119 20.12 6.19 -8.33
N SER A 120 19.68 5.04 -8.83
CA SER A 120 19.61 4.76 -10.27
C SER A 120 18.21 5.04 -10.84
N LEU A 121 17.18 5.09 -9.99
CA LEU A 121 15.80 5.27 -10.43
C LEU A 121 14.96 5.80 -9.27
N SER A 122 14.07 6.74 -9.54
CA SER A 122 13.11 7.27 -8.57
C SER A 122 11.75 7.50 -9.19
N VAL A 123 10.69 7.23 -8.43
CA VAL A 123 9.31 7.61 -8.73
C VAL A 123 8.78 8.47 -7.58
N ASP A 124 8.31 9.67 -7.91
CA ASP A 124 7.81 10.67 -6.98
C ASP A 124 6.30 10.87 -7.12
N PHE A 125 5.62 10.97 -5.98
CA PHE A 125 4.19 11.29 -5.84
C PHE A 125 4.04 12.66 -5.17
N THR A 126 3.40 13.61 -5.85
CA THR A 126 3.22 14.99 -5.36
C THR A 126 1.84 15.55 -5.77
N PRO A 127 0.97 16.03 -4.87
CA PRO A 127 1.07 16.01 -3.42
C PRO A 127 0.61 14.66 -2.86
N ALA A 128 1.29 14.18 -1.82
CA ALA A 128 0.97 12.90 -1.18
C ALA A 128 0.97 13.01 0.35
N VAL A 129 0.08 12.27 0.99
CA VAL A 129 0.09 12.04 2.43
C VAL A 129 0.99 10.85 2.73
N ASN A 130 2.03 11.06 3.53
CA ASN A 130 2.92 9.99 3.96
C ASN A 130 2.20 9.00 4.88
N ILE A 131 2.37 7.70 4.62
CA ILE A 131 2.04 6.66 5.59
C ILE A 131 3.33 6.28 6.32
N PRO A 132 3.38 6.34 7.66
CA PRO A 132 4.56 5.94 8.44
C PRO A 132 4.83 4.43 8.33
N THR A 133 5.57 4.05 7.30
CA THR A 133 6.14 2.69 7.10
C THR A 133 7.67 2.74 7.16
N ALA A 134 8.29 1.56 7.13
CA ALA A 134 9.74 1.42 7.04
C ALA A 134 10.31 2.20 5.84
N LYS A 135 11.58 2.58 5.94
CA LYS A 135 12.27 3.23 4.81
C LYS A 135 12.47 2.26 3.66
N ALA A 136 12.87 1.02 3.92
CA ALA A 136 12.89 0.00 2.89
C ALA A 136 11.45 -0.45 2.58
N VAL A 137 11.11 -0.55 1.30
CA VAL A 137 9.78 -0.94 0.82
C VAL A 137 9.87 -2.03 -0.23
N LYS A 138 8.84 -2.87 -0.29
CA LYS A 138 8.68 -3.88 -1.34
C LYS A 138 7.76 -3.40 -2.45
N LYS A 139 7.97 -3.91 -3.67
CA LYS A 139 7.05 -3.69 -4.78
C LYS A 139 5.61 -4.04 -4.37
N GLY A 140 4.69 -3.14 -4.67
CA GLY A 140 3.28 -3.26 -4.30
C GLY A 140 2.96 -2.89 -2.85
N GLU A 141 3.94 -2.50 -2.05
CA GLU A 141 3.69 -1.98 -0.71
C GLU A 141 3.10 -0.57 -0.78
N VAL A 142 2.19 -0.26 0.15
CA VAL A 142 1.60 1.08 0.25
C VAL A 142 2.62 2.06 0.83
N VAL A 143 2.93 3.11 0.07
CA VAL A 143 3.92 4.13 0.45
C VAL A 143 3.30 5.46 0.86
N GLY A 144 2.05 5.71 0.46
CA GLY A 144 1.35 6.94 0.76
C GLY A 144 -0.10 6.93 0.31
N ARG A 145 -0.74 8.10 0.41
CA ARG A 145 -2.09 8.33 -0.08
C ARG A 145 -2.18 9.62 -0.88
N VAL A 146 -3.14 9.68 -1.78
CA VAL A 146 -3.51 10.91 -2.49
C VAL A 146 -3.98 11.97 -1.49
N SER A 147 -3.46 13.19 -1.63
CA SER A 147 -3.89 14.34 -0.82
C SER A 147 -5.21 14.93 -1.32
N SER A 148 -5.91 15.67 -0.46
CA SER A 148 -7.00 16.56 -0.89
C SER A 148 -6.47 17.86 -1.52
N THR A 149 -5.18 18.16 -1.37
CA THR A 149 -4.51 19.31 -1.97
C THR A 149 -4.36 19.15 -3.47
N THR A 150 -4.67 20.19 -4.24
CA THR A 150 -4.41 20.26 -5.68
C THR A 150 -3.14 21.05 -5.99
N VAL A 151 -2.52 20.77 -7.13
CA VAL A 151 -1.40 21.54 -7.67
C VAL A 151 -1.95 22.37 -8.82
N SER A 152 -2.17 23.66 -8.56
CA SER A 152 -2.78 24.59 -9.52
C SER A 152 -1.93 24.75 -10.78
N GLU A 153 -0.61 24.86 -10.62
CA GLU A 153 0.36 24.96 -11.72
C GLU A 153 0.35 23.76 -12.67
N ALA A 154 -0.10 22.61 -12.18
CA ALA A 154 -0.17 21.40 -12.96
C ALA A 154 -1.49 21.26 -13.71
N GLY A 155 -2.50 22.12 -13.47
CA GLY A 155 -3.86 21.98 -14.01
C GLY A 155 -4.88 21.44 -13.00
N ASP A 156 -4.70 21.76 -11.71
CA ASP A 156 -5.57 21.35 -10.59
C ASP A 156 -5.66 19.82 -10.40
N TYR A 157 -4.54 19.12 -10.60
CA TYR A 157 -4.43 17.70 -10.26
C TYR A 157 -4.10 17.53 -8.77
N ASN A 158 -4.71 16.55 -8.11
CA ASN A 158 -4.43 16.25 -6.70
C ASN A 158 -3.44 15.09 -6.50
N LEU A 159 -2.91 14.58 -7.62
CA LEU A 159 -1.74 13.73 -7.66
C LEU A 159 -0.98 13.98 -8.96
N VAL A 160 0.32 14.14 -8.86
CA VAL A 160 1.27 14.17 -9.96
C VAL A 160 2.33 13.12 -9.71
N VAL A 161 2.58 12.29 -10.71
CA VAL A 161 3.56 11.22 -10.69
C VAL A 161 4.68 11.55 -11.68
N GLY A 162 5.92 11.49 -11.21
CA GLY A 162 7.11 11.67 -12.04
C GLY A 162 8.12 10.57 -11.80
N ALA A 163 8.78 10.09 -12.85
CA ALA A 163 9.89 9.16 -12.77
C ALA A 163 11.19 9.86 -13.23
N GLY A 164 12.31 9.49 -12.62
CA GLY A 164 13.61 10.08 -12.93
C GLY A 164 14.76 9.11 -12.71
N VAL A 165 15.84 9.28 -13.47
CA VAL A 165 17.09 8.51 -13.38
C VAL A 165 18.23 9.50 -13.13
N PRO A 166 18.70 9.63 -11.87
CA PRO A 166 19.71 10.64 -11.52
C PRO A 166 21.14 10.30 -11.96
N SER A 167 21.46 9.01 -12.16
CA SER A 167 22.76 8.54 -12.63
C SER A 167 22.60 7.82 -13.99
N ILE A 168 23.24 8.37 -15.01
CA ILE A 168 22.87 8.17 -16.43
C ILE A 168 23.59 6.97 -17.03
N THR A 169 22.83 6.00 -17.57
CA THR A 169 23.11 5.50 -18.93
C THR A 169 21.81 5.55 -19.76
N ALA A 170 21.89 6.14 -20.97
CA ALA A 170 20.73 6.40 -21.84
C ALA A 170 19.89 5.16 -22.26
N PRO A 171 20.44 3.94 -22.41
CA PRO A 171 19.63 2.78 -22.84
C PRO A 171 18.63 2.30 -21.77
N GLU A 172 19.01 2.38 -20.49
CA GLU A 172 18.19 1.90 -19.36
C GLU A 172 17.06 2.89 -19.01
N ILE A 173 17.28 4.18 -19.27
CA ILE A 173 16.27 5.24 -19.10
C ILE A 173 15.05 4.95 -19.98
N LYS A 174 15.28 4.58 -21.24
CA LYS A 174 14.21 4.35 -22.20
C LYS A 174 13.38 3.11 -21.86
N SER A 175 14.04 2.04 -21.39
CA SER A 175 13.38 0.76 -21.13
C SER A 175 12.45 0.78 -19.91
N PHE A 176 12.67 1.67 -18.93
CA PHE A 176 11.78 1.81 -17.78
C PHE A 176 10.82 3.01 -17.90
N ILE A 177 11.33 4.19 -18.25
CA ILE A 177 10.55 5.44 -18.15
C ILE A 177 9.44 5.50 -19.21
N GLU A 178 9.71 5.12 -20.46
CA GLU A 178 8.69 5.17 -21.51
C GLU A 178 7.53 4.20 -21.23
N PRO A 179 7.77 2.90 -20.96
CA PRO A 179 6.69 1.98 -20.62
C PRO A 179 5.95 2.38 -19.33
N PHE A 180 6.65 2.97 -18.36
CA PHE A 180 6.03 3.47 -17.14
C PHE A 180 4.98 4.55 -17.45
N TYR A 181 5.34 5.57 -18.24
CA TYR A 181 4.38 6.61 -18.60
C TYR A 181 3.29 6.12 -19.53
N GLU A 182 3.59 5.23 -20.48
CA GLU A 182 2.56 4.63 -21.35
C GLU A 182 1.49 3.91 -20.54
N ASN A 183 1.87 3.13 -19.52
CA ASN A 183 0.91 2.42 -18.66
C ASN A 183 0.08 3.36 -17.76
N LEU A 184 0.47 4.62 -17.62
CA LEU A 184 -0.32 5.62 -16.90
C LEU A 184 -1.30 6.39 -17.80
N LEU A 185 -1.08 6.36 -19.12
CA LEU A 185 -1.77 7.19 -20.12
C LEU A 185 -2.63 6.43 -21.14
N LYS A 186 -2.47 5.10 -21.28
CA LYS A 186 -3.34 4.25 -22.11
C LYS A 186 -4.81 4.44 -21.75
#